data_AF-A0A174SVR1-F1
#
_entry.id   AF-A0A174SVR1-F1
#
_cell.length_a   1.000
_cell.length_b   1.000
_cell.length_c   1.000
_cell.angle_alpha   90.00
_cell.angle_beta   90.00
_cell.angle_gamma   90.00
#
_symmetry.space_group_name_H-M   'P 1'
#
loop_
_entity.id
_entity.type
_entity.pdbx_description
1 polymer ?
#
loop_
_entity_poly.entity_id
_entity_poly.type
_entity_poly.pdbx_seq_one_letter_code
_entity_poly.pdbx_strand_id
1 'polypeptide(L)'
;MKITSPVKSKEFVERIIKAGAGELFGGVIDPIWQNKYGKYIEFNRRGSYGKQGNCQSYQEIGEIIQIADDYGVEFDLTINALQMWEEQIPYVRSILEKYKKVGGRNVIVSDLSIIPIAREYDFNVIISSCANVYNTYIAQYLKLEGCSKIIFPRDISVQEMRNISETVPDMQYEMFMMNSGCRFQDGNCLGVHNTRFKELCSFCGKEGWDYHRLDGMELSSEEKQSAFIVSEQYRRLLKHACGQCMIYPMKNWIDSVKVLERTGSEERLIELIQLTNSNICLADESKDYVTYLEKMTFPEQSECKKHMSCYYRTDMFAFKNQWASFCAEHLKPGNEGSVDFVGINISTNKSNYEFKVYHKKRIVEEAEDLVSESPVILKLAKNNMLSNVTRIERIDEHHRICLDFNLRNRTNENMKDVFFLVQSMGDGIQEKLPLIKKLASLEINPESNFKYASLYYMGCVETEKDGISALKLHFLTRKCMNPDCIFQDYYYDDAYYLERLKTIDQFELHKCLDLIEEYVLAGNAHLWMIGCDFFSQDMGNIRGKYKIYIKNVNENVLKKIEELLMLQGLNANFVERLREVDKCVGSLKSMYLYGIGICYELKKGYSFNLYLKPKRCK
;
A
#
# COMPACT_ATOMS: atom_id res chain seq x y z
N MET A 1 17.38 17.22 5.56
CA MET A 1 16.24 18.02 5.05
C MET A 1 16.23 19.39 5.72
N LYS A 2 15.92 20.47 5.00
CA LYS A 2 15.71 21.81 5.56
C LYS A 2 14.26 22.03 5.97
N ILE A 3 14.00 22.94 6.92
CA ILE A 3 12.64 23.37 7.26
C ILE A 3 12.37 24.72 6.60
N THR A 4 11.32 24.78 5.79
CA THR A 4 10.88 26.01 5.11
C THR A 4 9.75 26.66 5.90
N SER A 5 9.97 27.86 6.42
CA SER A 5 9.08 28.55 7.34
C SER A 5 8.51 29.86 6.78
N PRO A 6 7.24 30.20 7.03
CA PRO A 6 6.70 31.49 6.66
C PRO A 6 7.27 32.61 7.54
N VAL A 7 7.43 33.79 6.95
CA VAL A 7 7.74 35.03 7.66
C VAL A 7 6.70 36.09 7.31
N LYS A 8 6.33 36.90 8.31
CA LYS A 8 5.39 38.03 8.17
C LYS A 8 5.92 39.33 8.78
N SER A 9 6.98 39.28 9.58
CA SER A 9 7.71 40.47 10.04
C SER A 9 9.14 40.12 10.43
N LYS A 10 10.01 41.13 10.47
CA LYS A 10 11.44 40.96 10.78
C LYS A 10 11.73 40.55 12.22
N GLU A 11 10.86 40.93 13.15
CA GLU A 11 11.09 40.82 14.59
C GLU A 11 11.27 39.38 15.08
N PHE A 12 10.78 38.40 14.32
CA PHE A 12 10.80 36.99 14.69
C PHE A 12 11.71 36.13 13.82
N VAL A 13 12.35 36.70 12.80
CA VAL A 13 13.19 35.95 11.84
C VAL A 13 14.29 35.20 12.56
N GLU A 14 15.05 35.89 13.41
CA GLU A 14 16.15 35.28 14.15
C GLU A 14 15.66 34.14 15.06
N ARG A 15 14.51 34.31 15.71
CA ARG A 15 13.90 33.28 16.58
C ARG A 15 13.46 32.05 15.77
N ILE A 16 12.89 32.27 14.59
CA ILE A 16 12.44 31.22 13.65
C ILE A 16 13.66 30.43 13.12
N ILE A 17 14.74 31.11 12.75
CA ILE A 17 15.99 30.46 12.32
C ILE A 17 16.58 29.65 13.47
N LYS A 18 16.72 30.24 14.66
CA LYS A 18 17.23 29.54 15.87
C LYS A 18 16.37 28.34 16.29
N ALA A 19 15.09 28.33 15.92
CA ALA A 19 14.20 27.20 16.16
C ALA A 19 14.50 26.00 15.23
N GLY A 20 15.19 26.23 14.10
CA GLY A 20 15.56 25.19 13.13
C GLY A 20 15.09 25.48 11.69
N ALA A 21 14.56 26.67 11.38
CA ALA A 21 14.23 27.01 10.00
C ALA A 21 15.51 27.16 9.15
N GLY A 22 15.59 26.39 8.05
CA GLY A 22 16.70 26.44 7.10
C GLY A 22 16.39 27.23 5.83
N GLU A 23 15.12 27.58 5.62
CA GLU A 23 14.62 28.40 4.51
C GLU A 23 13.42 29.24 4.99
N LEU A 24 13.26 30.42 4.43
CA LEU A 24 12.18 31.35 4.75
C LEU A 24 11.38 31.70 3.49
N PHE A 25 10.08 31.93 3.64
CA PHE A 25 9.27 32.47 2.53
C PHE A 25 8.25 33.47 3.02
N GLY A 26 7.93 34.46 2.19
CA GLY A 26 7.02 35.53 2.56
C GLY A 26 6.33 36.19 1.39
N GLY A 27 5.21 36.85 1.67
CA GLY A 27 4.54 37.77 0.75
C GLY A 27 4.71 39.21 1.23
N VAL A 28 4.39 40.17 0.37
CA VAL A 28 4.46 41.60 0.68
C VAL A 28 3.12 42.27 0.41
N ILE A 29 2.77 43.24 1.24
CA ILE A 29 1.67 44.15 0.96
C ILE A 29 2.16 45.21 -0.03
N ASP A 30 1.52 45.28 -1.19
CA ASP A 30 1.77 46.33 -2.18
C ASP A 30 0.51 47.20 -2.36
N PRO A 31 0.44 48.38 -1.73
CA PRO A 31 -0.72 49.27 -1.82
C PRO A 31 -1.01 49.74 -3.24
N ILE A 32 0.01 49.86 -4.09
CA ILE A 32 -0.17 50.32 -5.47
C ILE A 32 -0.85 49.20 -6.27
N TRP A 33 -0.44 47.94 -6.09
CA TRP A 33 -1.16 46.79 -6.64
C TRP A 33 -2.62 46.78 -6.19
N GLN A 34 -2.86 46.89 -4.87
CA GLN A 34 -4.21 46.82 -4.30
C GLN A 34 -5.11 47.96 -4.78
N ASN A 35 -4.57 49.17 -4.94
CA ASN A 35 -5.30 50.31 -5.46
C ASN A 35 -5.64 50.16 -6.94
N LYS A 36 -4.75 49.53 -7.72
CA LYS A 36 -4.92 49.37 -9.17
C LYS A 36 -5.87 48.22 -9.54
N TYR A 37 -5.67 47.05 -8.94
CA TYR A 37 -6.38 45.82 -9.31
C TYR A 37 -7.47 45.42 -8.31
N GLY A 38 -7.49 46.05 -7.13
CA GLY A 38 -8.44 45.77 -6.06
C GLY A 38 -7.89 44.85 -4.98
N LYS A 39 -8.47 44.97 -3.78
CA LYS A 39 -8.02 44.30 -2.55
C LYS A 39 -8.01 42.76 -2.62
N TYR A 40 -8.85 42.16 -3.45
CA TYR A 40 -9.01 40.70 -3.54
C TYR A 40 -8.33 40.09 -4.77
N ILE A 41 -7.72 40.91 -5.62
CA ILE A 41 -6.87 40.43 -6.69
C ILE A 41 -5.46 40.30 -6.12
N GLU A 42 -5.01 39.07 -6.00
CA GLU A 42 -3.79 38.71 -5.29
C GLU A 42 -2.69 38.32 -6.27
N PHE A 43 -1.52 38.95 -6.21
CA PHE A 43 -0.31 38.42 -6.89
C PHE A 43 0.37 37.30 -6.07
N ASN A 44 0.02 37.18 -4.80
CA ASN A 44 0.47 36.11 -3.90
C ASN A 44 -0.73 35.59 -3.09
N ARG A 45 -0.81 34.27 -2.88
CA ARG A 45 -1.95 33.57 -2.25
C ARG A 45 -2.09 33.82 -0.74
N ARG A 46 -1.48 34.90 -0.24
CA ARG A 46 -1.52 35.39 1.14
C ARG A 46 -2.13 36.79 1.21
N GLY A 47 -2.45 37.43 0.08
CA GLY A 47 -2.85 38.85 0.03
C GLY A 47 -4.05 39.21 0.91
N SER A 48 -5.07 38.34 0.97
CA SER A 48 -6.29 38.54 1.76
C SER A 48 -6.08 38.48 3.27
N TYR A 49 -4.95 37.95 3.72
CA TYR A 49 -4.54 37.98 5.13
C TYR A 49 -3.93 39.33 5.54
N GLY A 50 -3.62 40.21 4.59
CA GLY A 50 -3.03 41.52 4.85
C GLY A 50 -1.79 41.41 5.76
N LYS A 51 -1.73 42.25 6.79
CA LYS A 51 -0.62 42.28 7.77
C LYS A 51 -0.49 41.00 8.61
N GLN A 52 -1.53 40.16 8.67
CA GLN A 52 -1.46 38.90 9.41
C GLN A 52 -0.63 37.85 8.67
N GLY A 53 -0.53 37.96 7.34
CA GLY A 53 0.12 36.95 6.50
C GLY A 53 1.29 37.47 5.67
N ASN A 54 1.56 38.78 5.65
CA ASN A 54 2.54 39.40 4.75
C ASN A 54 3.39 40.45 5.47
N CYS A 55 4.62 40.60 4.99
CA CYS A 55 5.49 41.73 5.29
C CYS A 55 4.86 43.03 4.77
N GLN A 56 5.16 44.14 5.44
CA GLN A 56 4.52 45.43 5.20
C GLN A 56 5.15 46.21 4.03
N SER A 57 6.41 45.92 3.69
CA SER A 57 7.12 46.60 2.61
C SER A 57 8.30 45.78 2.07
N TYR A 58 8.81 46.17 0.89
CA TYR A 58 10.05 45.62 0.34
C TYR A 58 11.28 45.98 1.19
N GLN A 59 11.27 47.14 1.86
CA GLN A 59 12.36 47.53 2.77
C GLN A 59 12.45 46.55 3.94
N GLU A 60 11.31 46.21 4.55
CA GLU A 60 11.26 45.19 5.61
C GLU A 60 11.73 43.82 5.09
N ILE A 61 11.41 43.46 3.85
CA ILE A 61 11.96 42.25 3.21
C ILE A 61 13.48 42.32 3.10
N GLY A 62 14.05 43.46 2.72
CA GLY A 62 15.51 43.65 2.70
C GLY A 62 16.15 43.44 4.08
N GLU A 63 15.51 43.93 5.13
CA GLU A 63 15.96 43.69 6.51
C GLU A 63 15.86 42.21 6.90
N ILE A 64 14.79 41.51 6.49
CA ILE A 64 14.63 40.06 6.67
C ILE A 64 15.72 39.29 5.93
N ILE A 65 16.03 39.66 4.67
CA ILE A 65 17.09 39.04 3.86
C ILE A 65 18.44 39.23 4.55
N GLN A 66 18.75 40.43 5.04
CA GLN A 66 20.01 40.66 5.74
C GLN A 66 20.16 39.77 6.98
N ILE A 67 19.10 39.67 7.79
CA ILE A 67 19.11 38.77 8.96
C ILE A 67 19.27 37.32 8.51
N ALA A 68 18.59 36.89 7.45
CA ALA A 68 18.69 35.51 6.96
C ALA A 68 20.08 35.18 6.41
N ASP A 69 20.70 36.12 5.69
CA ASP A 69 22.05 36.01 5.12
C ASP A 69 23.11 35.86 6.21
N ASP A 70 22.98 36.57 7.32
CA ASP A 70 23.88 36.45 8.49
C ASP A 70 23.90 35.01 9.07
N TYR A 71 22.85 34.23 8.80
CA TYR A 71 22.70 32.83 9.23
C TYR A 71 22.83 31.81 8.07
N GLY A 72 23.10 32.25 6.84
CA GLY A 72 23.14 31.38 5.66
C GLY A 72 21.79 30.77 5.27
N VAL A 73 20.69 31.46 5.60
CA VAL A 73 19.32 31.04 5.30
C VAL A 73 18.77 31.86 4.13
N GLU A 74 18.07 31.21 3.20
CA GLU A 74 17.48 31.88 2.05
C GLU A 74 16.07 32.40 2.33
N PHE A 75 15.67 33.47 1.63
CA PHE A 75 14.31 34.01 1.65
C PHE A 75 13.70 34.00 0.24
N ASP A 76 12.52 33.39 0.12
CA ASP A 76 11.78 33.27 -1.13
C ASP A 76 10.53 34.16 -1.15
N LEU A 77 10.46 35.09 -2.11
CA LEU A 77 9.27 35.93 -2.28
C LEU A 77 8.16 35.18 -3.03
N THR A 78 6.95 35.16 -2.47
CA THR A 78 5.79 34.57 -3.15
C THR A 78 5.19 35.52 -4.19
N ILE A 79 5.10 35.06 -5.44
CA ILE A 79 4.35 35.65 -6.57
C ILE A 79 3.50 34.52 -7.19
N ASN A 80 2.73 33.87 -6.32
CA ASN A 80 2.13 32.57 -6.60
C ASN A 80 0.62 32.61 -6.83
N ALA A 81 0.12 33.73 -7.38
CA ALA A 81 -1.23 33.80 -7.94
C ALA A 81 -1.46 32.67 -8.95
N LEU A 82 -2.69 32.13 -9.00
CA LEU A 82 -3.02 31.03 -9.92
C LEU A 82 -2.99 31.47 -11.38
N GLN A 83 -3.39 32.71 -11.63
CA GLN A 83 -3.54 33.30 -12.95
C GLN A 83 -3.11 34.76 -12.88
N MET A 84 -2.27 35.18 -13.80
CA MET A 84 -1.86 36.56 -14.02
C MET A 84 -2.45 37.04 -15.34
N TRP A 85 -3.11 38.19 -15.34
CA TRP A 85 -3.65 38.78 -16.57
C TRP A 85 -2.57 39.56 -17.30
N GLU A 86 -2.70 39.68 -18.62
CA GLU A 86 -1.75 40.43 -19.47
C GLU A 86 -1.47 41.85 -18.92
N GLU A 87 -2.51 42.55 -18.46
CA GLU A 87 -2.40 43.90 -17.88
C GLU A 87 -1.66 43.97 -16.52
N GLN A 88 -1.45 42.83 -15.87
CA GLN A 88 -0.74 42.69 -14.60
C GLN A 88 0.75 42.43 -14.80
N ILE A 89 1.13 41.84 -15.94
CA ILE A 89 2.52 41.48 -16.26
C ILE A 89 3.50 42.66 -16.13
N PRO A 90 3.21 43.88 -16.64
CA PRO A 90 4.11 45.03 -16.46
C PRO A 90 4.33 45.38 -14.98
N TYR A 91 3.32 45.16 -14.13
CA TYR A 91 3.46 45.43 -12.71
C TYR A 91 4.25 44.34 -11.99
N VAL A 92 4.13 43.07 -12.40
CA VAL A 92 4.97 41.98 -11.89
C VAL A 92 6.45 42.28 -12.11
N ARG A 93 6.83 42.82 -13.27
CA ARG A 93 8.20 43.31 -13.52
C ARG A 93 8.65 44.34 -12.48
N SER A 94 7.78 45.30 -12.14
CA SER A 94 8.06 46.27 -11.06
C SER A 94 8.21 45.61 -9.68
N ILE A 95 7.42 44.58 -9.37
CA ILE A 95 7.57 43.80 -8.12
C ILE A 95 8.96 43.15 -8.07
N LEU A 96 9.35 42.48 -9.15
CA LEU A 96 10.64 41.81 -9.29
C LEU A 96 11.80 42.82 -9.16
N GLU A 97 11.71 43.99 -9.79
CA GLU A 97 12.71 45.06 -9.66
C GLU A 97 12.85 45.57 -8.22
N LYS A 98 11.72 45.84 -7.55
CA LYS A 98 11.72 46.30 -6.15
C LYS A 98 12.36 45.24 -5.24
N TYR A 99 12.02 43.97 -5.46
CA TYR A 99 12.57 42.86 -4.69
C TYR A 99 14.07 42.64 -4.96
N LYS A 100 14.52 42.75 -6.22
CA LYS A 100 15.94 42.66 -6.57
C LYS A 100 16.76 43.76 -5.90
N LYS A 101 16.24 45.00 -5.87
CA LYS A 101 16.90 46.16 -5.23
C LYS A 101 17.16 45.97 -3.74
N VAL A 102 16.39 45.13 -3.06
CA VAL A 102 16.56 44.83 -1.64
C VAL A 102 17.30 43.51 -1.39
N GLY A 103 17.96 42.95 -2.42
CA GLY A 103 18.80 41.76 -2.30
C GLY A 103 18.09 40.44 -2.55
N GLY A 104 16.84 40.46 -3.05
CA GLY A 104 16.08 39.25 -3.36
C GLY A 104 16.75 38.34 -4.40
N ARG A 105 16.64 37.01 -4.20
CA ARG A 105 17.29 36.00 -5.07
C ARG A 105 16.35 34.91 -5.58
N ASN A 106 15.27 34.61 -4.85
CA ASN A 106 14.39 33.49 -5.13
C ASN A 106 12.92 33.93 -5.20
N VAL A 107 12.15 33.37 -6.13
CA VAL A 107 10.70 33.62 -6.24
C VAL A 107 9.92 32.33 -6.33
N ILE A 108 8.77 32.27 -5.64
CA ILE A 108 7.81 31.16 -5.72
C ILE A 108 6.68 31.56 -6.65
N VAL A 109 6.51 30.84 -7.77
CA VAL A 109 5.54 31.14 -8.83
C VAL A 109 4.56 29.99 -9.05
N SER A 110 3.32 30.30 -9.46
CA SER A 110 2.33 29.29 -9.87
C SER A 110 1.97 29.44 -11.34
N ASP A 111 1.75 30.68 -11.79
CA ASP A 111 1.55 30.98 -13.20
C ASP A 111 2.88 30.85 -13.96
N LEU A 112 2.95 29.89 -14.87
CA LEU A 112 4.17 29.53 -15.61
C LEU A 112 4.64 30.66 -16.53
N SER A 113 3.78 31.61 -16.90
CA SER A 113 4.17 32.78 -17.71
C SER A 113 5.17 33.70 -16.99
N ILE A 114 5.27 33.61 -15.66
CA ILE A 114 6.18 34.42 -14.85
C ILE A 114 7.60 33.87 -14.87
N ILE A 115 7.80 32.59 -15.21
CA ILE A 115 9.11 31.92 -15.25
C ILE A 115 10.12 32.70 -16.13
N PRO A 116 9.85 32.95 -17.43
CA PRO A 116 10.79 33.68 -18.28
C PRO A 116 11.07 35.09 -17.75
N ILE A 117 10.05 35.78 -17.25
CA ILE A 117 10.17 37.14 -16.72
C ILE A 117 11.07 37.17 -15.49
N ALA A 118 10.88 36.26 -14.53
CA ALA A 118 11.72 36.17 -13.34
C ALA A 118 13.19 35.89 -13.70
N ARG A 119 13.42 35.06 -14.73
CA ARG A 119 14.76 34.75 -15.21
C ARG A 119 15.47 35.92 -15.88
N GLU A 120 14.73 36.82 -16.55
CA GLU A 120 15.32 38.08 -17.08
C GLU A 120 15.95 38.96 -15.99
N TYR A 121 15.52 38.80 -14.73
CA TYR A 121 16.07 39.49 -13.56
C TYR A 121 17.01 38.60 -12.71
N ASP A 122 17.46 37.46 -13.26
CA ASP A 122 18.34 36.50 -12.58
C ASP A 122 17.78 36.01 -11.23
N PHE A 123 16.48 35.73 -11.15
CA PHE A 123 15.89 35.05 -9.99
C PHE A 123 15.94 33.53 -10.17
N ASN A 124 16.23 32.82 -9.07
CA ASN A 124 15.95 31.38 -9.00
C ASN A 124 14.44 31.18 -8.88
N VAL A 125 13.90 30.32 -9.74
CA VAL A 125 12.45 30.10 -9.82
C VAL A 125 12.07 28.80 -9.13
N ILE A 126 11.24 28.94 -8.10
CA ILE A 126 10.65 27.85 -7.33
C ILE A 126 9.19 27.69 -7.75
N ILE A 127 8.80 26.47 -8.07
CA ILE A 127 7.44 26.16 -8.52
C ILE A 127 6.55 25.87 -7.33
N SER A 128 5.48 26.64 -7.19
CA SER A 128 4.51 26.51 -6.11
C SER A 128 3.69 25.22 -6.22
N SER A 129 3.18 24.73 -5.08
CA SER A 129 2.20 23.64 -5.04
C SER A 129 0.96 23.91 -5.89
N CYS A 130 0.65 25.20 -6.06
CA CYS A 130 -0.44 25.67 -6.89
C CYS A 130 -0.21 25.56 -8.41
N ALA A 131 0.99 25.17 -8.87
CA ALA A 131 1.28 24.95 -10.29
C ALA A 131 0.91 23.54 -10.79
N ASN A 132 0.32 22.69 -9.94
CA ASN A 132 -0.22 21.37 -10.30
C ASN A 132 0.80 20.42 -10.95
N VAL A 133 1.99 20.28 -10.36
CA VAL A 133 2.99 19.30 -10.83
C VAL A 133 2.61 17.88 -10.34
N TYR A 134 1.86 17.13 -11.15
CA TYR A 134 1.38 15.78 -10.83
C TYR A 134 2.08 14.64 -11.58
N ASN A 135 2.97 14.94 -12.51
CA ASN A 135 3.65 13.90 -13.29
C ASN A 135 5.07 14.32 -13.68
N THR A 136 5.83 13.33 -14.13
CA THR A 136 7.24 13.45 -14.52
C THR A 136 7.45 14.40 -15.70
N TYR A 137 6.54 14.42 -16.68
CA TYR A 137 6.65 15.29 -17.85
C TYR A 137 6.62 16.77 -17.49
N ILE A 138 5.72 17.16 -16.58
CA ILE A 138 5.66 18.55 -16.08
C ILE A 138 6.97 18.90 -15.36
N ALA A 139 7.46 18.02 -14.49
CA ALA A 139 8.71 18.26 -13.77
C ALA A 139 9.93 18.39 -14.70
N GLN A 140 10.03 17.54 -15.74
CA GLN A 140 11.07 17.61 -16.75
C GLN A 140 11.00 18.92 -17.54
N TYR A 141 9.80 19.33 -17.97
CA TYR A 141 9.60 20.60 -18.65
C TYR A 141 10.08 21.77 -17.78
N LEU A 142 9.66 21.83 -16.52
CA LEU A 142 10.06 22.90 -15.60
C LEU A 142 11.58 22.91 -15.34
N LYS A 143 12.21 21.74 -15.31
CA LYS A 143 13.67 21.65 -15.23
C LYS A 143 14.35 22.25 -16.46
N LEU A 144 13.85 21.95 -17.66
CA LEU A 144 14.34 22.53 -18.93
C LEU A 144 14.17 24.05 -18.96
N GLU A 145 13.06 24.56 -18.41
CA GLU A 145 12.80 25.99 -18.26
C GLU A 145 13.66 26.66 -17.16
N GLY A 146 14.57 25.92 -16.51
CA GLY A 146 15.55 26.44 -15.58
C GLY A 146 15.03 26.64 -14.16
N CYS A 147 13.89 26.03 -13.79
CA CYS A 147 13.41 26.05 -12.41
C CYS A 147 14.33 25.21 -11.51
N SER A 148 14.50 25.66 -10.26
CA SER A 148 15.44 25.05 -9.31
C SER A 148 14.78 24.10 -8.32
N LYS A 149 13.50 24.32 -8.01
CA LYS A 149 12.78 23.59 -6.96
C LYS A 149 11.30 23.45 -7.26
N ILE A 150 10.71 22.31 -6.89
CA ILE A 150 9.27 22.03 -6.98
C ILE A 150 8.72 21.82 -5.57
N ILE A 151 7.70 22.61 -5.22
CA ILE A 151 6.86 22.39 -4.04
C ILE A 151 5.71 21.50 -4.49
N PHE A 152 5.64 20.28 -3.96
CA PHE A 152 4.63 19.31 -4.37
C PHE A 152 3.20 19.77 -4.01
N PRO A 153 2.19 19.46 -4.85
CA PRO A 153 0.79 19.61 -4.47
C PRO A 153 0.46 18.89 -3.17
N ARG A 154 -0.54 19.35 -2.41
CA ARG A 154 -0.84 18.79 -1.08
C ARG A 154 -1.56 17.45 -1.12
N ASP A 155 -2.17 17.15 -2.25
CA ASP A 155 -2.99 15.99 -2.53
C ASP A 155 -2.27 14.94 -3.38
N ILE A 156 -1.01 15.20 -3.77
CA ILE A 156 -0.19 14.23 -4.48
C ILE A 156 0.17 13.05 -3.55
N SER A 157 0.21 11.84 -4.10
CA SER A 157 0.62 10.67 -3.34
C SER A 157 2.14 10.62 -3.16
N VAL A 158 2.58 9.94 -2.10
CA VAL A 158 4.01 9.68 -1.86
C VAL A 158 4.68 8.98 -3.03
N GLN A 159 3.97 8.06 -3.67
CA GLN A 159 4.47 7.31 -4.80
C GLN A 159 4.69 8.20 -6.04
N GLU A 160 3.74 9.10 -6.33
CA GLU A 160 3.90 10.08 -7.41
C GLU A 160 5.06 11.03 -7.14
N MET A 161 5.22 11.52 -5.90
CA MET A 161 6.37 12.35 -5.52
C MET A 161 7.70 11.63 -5.76
N ARG A 162 7.81 10.36 -5.34
CA ARG A 162 9.00 9.55 -5.57
C ARG A 162 9.28 9.34 -7.06
N ASN A 163 8.26 8.99 -7.84
CA ASN A 163 8.43 8.81 -9.29
C ASN A 163 8.96 10.10 -9.94
N ILE A 164 8.44 11.27 -9.53
CA ILE A 164 8.89 12.57 -10.02
C ILE A 164 10.35 12.82 -9.62
N SER A 165 10.70 12.61 -8.35
CA SER A 165 12.05 12.91 -7.85
C SER A 165 13.14 12.00 -8.41
N GLU A 166 12.84 10.72 -8.60
CA GLU A 166 13.75 9.77 -9.23
C GLU A 166 13.94 10.06 -10.73
N THR A 167 12.92 10.60 -11.39
CA THR A 167 12.99 10.94 -12.82
C THR A 167 13.75 12.23 -13.09
N VAL A 168 13.72 13.20 -12.17
CA VAL A 168 14.39 14.50 -12.32
C VAL A 168 15.28 14.77 -11.09
N PRO A 169 16.35 13.99 -10.87
CA PRO A 169 17.14 14.03 -9.64
C PRO A 169 17.90 15.36 -9.44
N ASP A 170 18.09 16.15 -10.50
CA ASP A 170 18.76 17.46 -10.43
C ASP A 170 17.83 18.60 -9.99
N MET A 171 16.57 18.31 -9.67
CA MET A 171 15.58 19.27 -9.16
C MET A 171 15.47 19.15 -7.64
N GLN A 172 15.33 20.26 -6.92
CA GLN A 172 15.02 20.21 -5.49
C GLN A 172 13.53 19.97 -5.25
N TYR A 173 13.20 19.27 -4.18
CA TYR A 173 11.83 18.92 -3.85
C TYR A 173 11.44 19.34 -2.43
N GLU A 174 10.24 19.90 -2.34
CA GLU A 174 9.65 20.32 -1.08
C GLU A 174 8.26 19.72 -0.88
N MET A 175 7.99 19.29 0.36
CA MET A 175 6.72 18.68 0.76
C MET A 175 6.12 19.40 1.97
N PHE A 176 4.81 19.29 2.19
CA PHE A 176 4.16 19.90 3.36
C PHE A 176 4.28 19.03 4.62
N MET A 177 4.62 19.63 5.76
CA MET A 177 4.87 18.86 6.98
C MET A 177 3.84 19.10 8.07
N MET A 178 3.49 20.37 8.31
CA MET A 178 2.67 20.75 9.45
C MET A 178 1.68 21.86 9.09
N ASN A 179 0.49 21.74 9.68
CA ASN A 179 -0.60 22.71 9.72
C ASN A 179 -1.19 23.09 8.36
N SER A 180 -2.38 23.69 8.38
CA SER A 180 -3.03 24.29 7.21
C SER A 180 -3.29 23.30 6.06
N GLY A 181 -3.75 22.08 6.30
CA GLY A 181 -4.11 21.15 5.21
C GLY A 181 -5.24 21.70 4.31
N CYS A 182 -5.25 21.32 3.03
CA CYS A 182 -6.28 21.73 2.07
C CYS A 182 -7.26 20.58 1.81
N ARG A 183 -8.56 20.86 1.83
CA ARG A 183 -9.60 19.86 1.50
C ARG A 183 -9.76 19.65 0.01
N PHE A 184 -9.32 20.62 -0.77
CA PHE A 184 -9.42 20.64 -2.22
C PHE A 184 -8.02 20.82 -2.81
N GLN A 185 -7.92 20.61 -4.11
CA GLN A 185 -6.73 20.92 -4.87
C GLN A 185 -6.48 22.44 -4.86
N ASP A 186 -5.34 22.87 -4.30
CA ASP A 186 -5.04 24.28 -4.06
C ASP A 186 -4.76 25.06 -5.36
N GLY A 187 -4.10 24.42 -6.34
CA GLY A 187 -3.82 24.97 -7.66
C GLY A 187 -5.06 25.19 -8.54
N ASN A 188 -6.18 24.54 -8.24
CA ASN A 188 -7.45 24.71 -8.96
C ASN A 188 -8.50 25.48 -8.15
N CYS A 189 -8.11 26.00 -6.97
CA CYS A 189 -9.03 26.71 -6.09
C CYS A 189 -9.10 28.20 -6.42
N LEU A 190 -10.12 28.59 -7.20
CA LEU A 190 -10.43 29.99 -7.54
C LEU A 190 -11.06 30.79 -6.38
N GLY A 191 -11.16 30.19 -5.19
CA GLY A 191 -11.67 30.86 -3.98
C GLY A 191 -10.63 31.79 -3.35
N VAL A 192 -11.12 32.89 -2.76
CA VAL A 192 -10.35 33.82 -1.93
C VAL A 192 -10.49 33.44 -0.45
N HIS A 193 -9.39 33.45 0.29
CA HIS A 193 -9.38 33.17 1.74
C HIS A 193 -9.63 34.42 2.58
N ASN A 194 -9.98 34.25 3.86
CA ASN A 194 -10.02 35.35 4.84
C ASN A 194 -10.89 36.57 4.44
N THR A 195 -11.96 36.33 3.70
CA THR A 195 -12.97 37.37 3.39
C THR A 195 -14.02 37.43 4.50
N ARG A 196 -14.84 38.50 4.51
CA ARG A 196 -15.97 38.62 5.46
C ARG A 196 -16.96 37.46 5.39
N PHE A 197 -17.00 36.73 4.28
CA PHE A 197 -17.91 35.60 4.04
C PHE A 197 -17.26 34.22 4.28
N LYS A 198 -16.01 34.19 4.78
CA LYS A 198 -15.16 33.00 4.87
C LYS A 198 -14.84 32.41 3.49
N GLU A 199 -13.88 31.50 3.46
CA GLU A 199 -13.48 30.77 2.26
C GLU A 199 -14.55 29.78 1.81
N LEU A 200 -14.67 29.60 0.48
CA LEU A 200 -15.64 28.70 -0.15
C LEU A 200 -15.61 27.29 0.47
N CYS A 201 -14.42 26.76 0.74
CA CYS A 201 -14.29 25.45 1.36
C CYS A 201 -14.91 25.38 2.76
N SER A 202 -14.88 26.46 3.54
CA SER A 202 -15.55 26.54 4.84
C SER A 202 -17.06 26.69 4.73
N PHE A 203 -17.58 27.15 3.59
CA PHE A 203 -19.01 27.17 3.30
C PHE A 203 -19.51 25.82 2.79
N CYS A 204 -18.93 25.29 1.70
CA CYS A 204 -19.34 24.01 1.10
C CYS A 204 -19.26 22.83 2.08
N GLY A 205 -18.43 22.93 3.11
CA GLY A 205 -18.37 21.91 4.16
C GLY A 205 -19.58 21.88 5.09
N LYS A 206 -20.43 22.91 5.14
CA LYS A 206 -21.53 23.03 6.14
C LYS A 206 -22.88 22.55 5.65
N GLU A 207 -23.05 22.33 4.35
CA GLU A 207 -24.31 21.86 3.79
C GLU A 207 -24.40 20.33 3.87
N GLY A 208 -25.62 19.80 3.93
CA GLY A 208 -25.87 18.37 4.07
C GLY A 208 -25.30 17.62 2.87
N TRP A 209 -24.32 16.76 3.13
CA TRP A 209 -23.77 15.87 2.10
C TRP A 209 -24.67 14.65 1.99
N ASP A 210 -25.16 14.37 0.78
CA ASP A 210 -25.71 13.07 0.45
C ASP A 210 -24.57 12.11 0.14
N TYR A 211 -24.50 11.03 0.90
CA TYR A 211 -23.50 9.99 0.71
C TYR A 211 -24.09 8.91 -0.20
N HIS A 212 -23.30 8.44 -1.17
CA HIS A 212 -23.69 7.40 -2.10
C HIS A 212 -22.59 6.34 -2.18
N ARG A 213 -22.97 5.07 -2.35
CA ARG A 213 -22.01 4.01 -2.64
C ARG A 213 -21.64 4.04 -4.12
N LEU A 214 -20.36 3.78 -4.42
CA LEU A 214 -19.88 3.69 -5.81
C LEU A 214 -20.43 2.48 -6.56
N ASP A 215 -20.88 1.45 -5.86
CA ASP A 215 -21.55 0.27 -6.43
C ASP A 215 -23.04 0.50 -6.73
N GLY A 216 -23.55 1.71 -6.45
CA GLY A 216 -24.94 2.08 -6.69
C GLY A 216 -25.94 1.52 -5.67
N MET A 217 -25.49 0.78 -4.66
CA MET A 217 -26.37 0.30 -3.57
C MET A 217 -26.72 1.43 -2.60
N GLU A 218 -27.87 1.32 -1.94
CA GLU A 218 -28.24 2.26 -0.88
C GLU A 218 -27.35 2.08 0.35
N LEU A 219 -26.99 3.20 0.99
CA LEU A 219 -26.30 3.15 2.28
C LEU A 219 -27.29 2.79 3.39
N SER A 220 -26.87 1.89 4.28
CA SER A 220 -27.57 1.67 5.55
C SER A 220 -27.54 2.92 6.43
N SER A 221 -28.44 3.03 7.41
CA SER A 221 -28.45 4.14 8.38
C SER A 221 -27.12 4.26 9.13
N GLU A 222 -26.49 3.13 9.48
CA GLU A 222 -25.20 3.09 10.16
C GLU A 222 -24.07 3.59 9.25
N GLU A 223 -24.08 3.20 7.96
CA GLU A 223 -23.09 3.67 6.99
C GLU A 223 -23.22 5.18 6.74
N LYS A 224 -24.45 5.70 6.64
CA LYS A 224 -24.71 7.15 6.53
C LYS A 224 -24.17 7.90 7.75
N GLN A 225 -24.45 7.40 8.95
CA GLN A 225 -23.96 8.01 10.19
C GLN A 225 -22.43 7.97 10.28
N SER A 226 -21.82 6.84 9.93
CA SER A 226 -20.37 6.66 9.90
C SER A 226 -19.71 7.63 8.91
N ALA A 227 -20.22 7.71 7.68
CA ALA A 227 -19.71 8.61 6.65
C ALA A 227 -19.80 10.08 7.09
N PHE A 228 -20.91 10.48 7.71
CA PHE A 228 -21.07 11.81 8.30
C PHE A 228 -20.02 12.11 9.38
N ILE A 229 -19.85 11.20 10.35
CA ILE A 229 -18.87 11.37 11.43
C ILE A 229 -17.45 11.49 10.87
N VAL A 230 -17.07 10.64 9.91
CA VAL A 230 -15.76 10.69 9.25
C VAL A 230 -15.56 12.02 8.54
N SER A 231 -16.54 12.49 7.76
CA SER A 231 -16.47 13.78 7.08
C SER A 231 -16.31 14.97 8.04
N GLU A 232 -17.07 14.99 9.15
CA GLU A 232 -16.95 16.01 10.20
C GLU A 232 -15.57 15.99 10.88
N GLN A 233 -15.09 14.80 11.24
CA GLN A 233 -13.76 14.63 11.86
C GLN A 233 -12.66 15.10 10.91
N TYR A 234 -12.71 14.69 9.65
CA TYR A 234 -11.74 15.10 8.63
C TYR A 234 -11.69 16.62 8.51
N ARG A 235 -12.85 17.27 8.45
CA ARG A 235 -12.95 18.73 8.33
C ARG A 235 -12.27 19.47 9.48
N ARG A 236 -12.40 18.95 10.71
CA ARG A 236 -11.82 19.57 11.91
C ARG A 236 -10.32 19.31 11.98
N LEU A 237 -9.91 18.07 11.74
CA LEU A 237 -8.54 17.60 11.96
C LEU A 237 -7.56 18.04 10.87
N LEU A 238 -8.02 18.24 9.63
CA LEU A 238 -7.13 18.66 8.53
C LEU A 238 -6.48 20.04 8.74
N LYS A 239 -7.05 20.90 9.60
CA LYS A 239 -6.40 22.17 9.98
C LYS A 239 -5.07 21.97 10.69
N HIS A 240 -4.93 20.86 11.40
CA HIS A 240 -3.74 20.42 12.11
C HIS A 240 -3.03 19.30 11.35
N ALA A 241 -3.02 19.40 10.02
CA ALA A 241 -2.41 18.40 9.17
C ALA A 241 -0.95 18.13 9.57
N CYS A 242 -0.53 16.87 9.53
CA CYS A 242 0.73 16.38 10.03
C CYS A 242 1.34 15.37 9.05
N GLY A 243 2.66 15.43 8.87
CA GLY A 243 3.44 14.51 8.06
C GLY A 243 4.67 13.92 8.77
N GLN A 244 4.78 14.09 10.10
CA GLN A 244 6.02 13.82 10.86
C GLN A 244 6.54 12.38 10.66
N CYS A 245 5.67 11.37 10.61
CA CYS A 245 6.10 9.98 10.39
C CYS A 245 6.79 9.77 9.01
N MET A 246 6.54 10.64 8.03
CA MET A 246 7.11 10.53 6.69
C MET A 246 8.52 11.13 6.55
N ILE A 247 9.05 11.77 7.59
CA ILE A 247 10.41 12.33 7.58
C ILE A 247 11.43 11.23 7.25
N TYR A 248 11.42 10.11 7.98
CA TYR A 248 12.41 9.04 7.77
C TYR A 248 12.32 8.37 6.39
N PRO A 249 11.15 7.96 5.88
CA PRO A 249 11.03 7.38 4.53
C PRO A 249 11.46 8.31 3.38
N MET A 250 11.45 9.62 3.60
CA MET A 250 11.63 10.63 2.55
C MET A 250 12.96 11.38 2.60
N LYS A 251 13.70 11.27 3.71
CA LYS A 251 14.91 12.08 3.98
C LYS A 251 16.02 12.03 2.91
N ASN A 252 16.02 11.02 2.04
CA ASN A 252 17.04 10.82 1.01
C ASN A 252 16.67 11.41 -0.36
N TRP A 253 15.43 11.85 -0.57
CA TRP A 253 14.95 12.31 -1.89
C TRP A 253 14.01 13.52 -1.82
N ILE A 254 13.79 14.05 -0.61
CA ILE A 254 13.16 15.35 -0.36
C ILE A 254 14.22 16.26 0.25
N ASP A 255 14.33 17.49 -0.25
CA ASP A 255 15.32 18.47 0.21
C ASP A 255 14.80 19.29 1.38
N SER A 256 13.53 19.72 1.32
CA SER A 256 12.93 20.56 2.35
C SER A 256 11.49 20.18 2.70
N VAL A 257 11.10 20.55 3.91
CA VAL A 257 9.76 20.30 4.45
C VAL A 257 9.14 21.61 4.90
N LYS A 258 7.96 21.94 4.39
CA LYS A 258 7.26 23.20 4.66
C LYS A 258 6.39 23.09 5.90
N VAL A 259 6.69 23.90 6.90
CA VAL A 259 5.83 24.13 8.08
C VAL A 259 5.00 25.38 7.82
N LEU A 260 3.70 25.33 8.10
CA LEU A 260 2.80 26.44 7.81
C LEU A 260 2.20 27.04 9.08
N GLU A 261 2.22 28.35 9.17
CA GLU A 261 1.36 29.11 10.05
C GLU A 261 0.98 30.42 9.35
N ARG A 262 -0.32 30.68 9.23
CA ARG A 262 -0.85 31.86 8.49
C ARG A 262 -1.47 32.89 9.41
N THR A 263 -2.17 32.44 10.46
CA THR A 263 -2.96 33.31 11.35
C THR A 263 -2.72 33.01 12.83
N GLY A 264 -1.96 31.96 13.15
CA GLY A 264 -1.55 31.63 14.51
C GLY A 264 -0.42 32.51 15.03
N SER A 265 -0.10 32.30 16.30
CA SER A 265 1.00 32.99 16.98
C SER A 265 2.36 32.52 16.48
N GLU A 266 3.33 33.41 16.58
CA GLU A 266 4.73 33.19 16.25
C GLU A 266 5.35 32.14 17.18
N GLU A 267 4.94 32.11 18.45
CA GLU A 267 5.31 31.06 19.41
C GLU A 267 4.87 29.69 18.93
N ARG A 268 3.64 29.57 18.40
CA ARG A 268 3.15 28.29 17.88
C ARG A 268 3.95 27.84 16.66
N LEU A 269 4.30 28.77 15.77
CA LEU A 269 5.17 28.46 14.64
C LEU A 269 6.54 27.95 15.10
N ILE A 270 7.15 28.62 16.09
CA ILE A 270 8.44 28.22 16.68
C ILE A 270 8.37 26.80 17.26
N GLU A 271 7.33 26.48 18.03
CA GLU A 271 7.12 25.12 18.57
C GLU A 271 7.05 24.07 17.46
N LEU A 272 6.33 24.35 16.37
CA LEU A 272 6.19 23.42 15.25
C LEU A 272 7.51 23.22 14.49
N ILE A 273 8.32 24.27 14.36
CA ILE A 273 9.65 24.19 13.78
C ILE A 273 10.56 23.35 14.67
N GLN A 274 10.60 23.62 15.99
CA GLN A 274 11.42 22.86 16.94
C GLN A 274 11.06 21.37 16.97
N LEU A 275 9.76 21.07 16.97
CA LEU A 275 9.25 19.71 16.88
C LEU A 275 9.73 19.01 15.60
N THR A 276 9.55 19.68 14.46
CA THR A 276 9.94 19.14 13.15
C THR A 276 11.45 18.94 13.08
N ASN A 277 12.22 19.90 13.57
CA ASN A 277 13.69 19.85 13.60
C ASN A 277 14.18 18.67 14.46
N SER A 278 13.59 18.50 15.64
CA SER A 278 13.92 17.39 16.53
C SER A 278 13.64 16.04 15.88
N ASN A 279 12.51 15.91 15.16
CA ASN A 279 12.18 14.68 14.44
C ASN A 279 13.09 14.46 13.20
N ILE A 280 13.53 15.51 12.51
CA ILE A 280 14.53 15.39 11.43
C ILE A 280 15.86 14.86 11.99
N CYS A 281 16.40 15.47 13.05
CA CYS A 281 17.63 15.00 13.69
C CYS A 281 17.51 13.54 14.14
N LEU A 282 16.38 13.19 14.78
CA LEU A 282 16.11 11.83 15.21
C LEU A 282 16.04 10.86 14.01
N ALA A 283 15.44 11.27 12.90
CA ALA A 283 15.37 10.43 11.70
C ALA A 283 16.76 10.19 11.10
N ASP A 284 17.67 11.16 11.16
CA ASP A 284 19.05 11.04 10.72
C ASP A 284 19.87 10.11 11.61
N GLU A 285 19.68 10.19 12.93
CA GLU A 285 20.33 9.32 13.92
C GLU A 285 19.75 7.90 13.98
N SER A 286 18.52 7.71 13.52
CA SER A 286 17.82 6.43 13.59
C SER A 286 18.38 5.41 12.57
N LYS A 287 18.74 4.23 13.07
CA LYS A 287 19.22 3.11 12.23
C LYS A 287 18.18 2.58 11.25
N ASP A 288 16.91 2.61 11.64
CA ASP A 288 15.78 2.07 10.89
C ASP A 288 14.51 2.87 11.19
N TYR A 289 13.51 2.69 10.33
CA TYR A 289 12.26 3.43 10.42
C TYR A 289 11.46 3.10 11.69
N VAL A 290 11.58 1.86 12.20
CA VAL A 290 10.86 1.43 13.41
C VAL A 290 11.38 2.20 14.63
N THR A 291 12.70 2.31 14.75
CA THR A 291 13.37 3.07 15.83
C THR A 291 12.96 4.53 15.79
N TYR A 292 12.85 5.12 14.59
CA TYR A 292 12.36 6.48 14.42
C TYR A 292 10.92 6.64 14.93
N LEU A 293 10.00 5.75 14.51
CA LEU A 293 8.60 5.80 14.92
C LEU A 293 8.39 5.64 16.44
N GLU A 294 9.21 4.82 17.10
CA GLU A 294 9.13 4.62 18.56
C GLU A 294 9.57 5.84 19.37
N LYS A 295 10.44 6.69 18.80
CA LYS A 295 11.07 7.81 19.49
C LYS A 295 10.58 9.19 19.04
N MET A 296 9.94 9.27 17.87
CA MET A 296 9.49 10.54 17.32
C MET A 296 8.46 11.19 18.24
N THR A 297 8.48 12.52 18.28
CA THR A 297 7.49 13.28 19.04
C THR A 297 6.31 13.61 18.14
N PHE A 298 5.09 13.33 18.62
CA PHE A 298 3.86 13.73 17.94
C PHE A 298 3.44 15.14 18.37
N PRO A 299 2.85 15.93 17.46
CA PRO A 299 2.24 17.20 17.83
C PRO A 299 1.07 17.01 18.79
N GLU A 300 1.01 17.78 19.89
CA GLU A 300 -0.05 17.66 20.91
C GLU A 300 -1.48 17.79 20.34
N GLN A 301 -1.65 18.62 19.32
CA GLN A 301 -2.95 18.94 18.71
C GLN A 301 -3.30 18.05 17.51
N SER A 302 -2.34 17.25 17.02
CA SER A 302 -2.63 16.29 15.96
C SER A 302 -3.11 14.99 16.60
N GLU A 303 -4.43 14.85 16.75
CA GLU A 303 -4.98 13.53 16.95
C GLU A 303 -4.67 12.71 15.68
N CYS A 304 -3.68 11.83 15.73
CA CYS A 304 -3.45 10.80 14.71
C CYS A 304 -4.54 9.72 14.81
N LYS A 305 -5.81 10.14 14.94
CA LYS A 305 -6.96 9.25 14.94
C LYS A 305 -7.22 8.86 13.49
N LYS A 306 -6.84 7.64 13.11
CA LYS A 306 -7.16 7.02 11.81
C LYS A 306 -6.64 7.80 10.59
N HIS A 307 -5.47 8.44 10.67
CA HIS A 307 -4.87 9.22 9.57
C HIS A 307 -5.69 10.45 9.09
N MET A 308 -6.67 10.89 9.87
CA MET A 308 -7.59 11.98 9.48
C MET A 308 -6.94 13.37 9.45
N SER A 309 -5.82 13.53 10.15
CA SER A 309 -4.94 14.70 10.12
C SER A 309 -3.69 14.48 9.26
N CYS A 310 -3.59 13.38 8.49
CA CYS A 310 -2.36 13.10 7.74
C CYS A 310 -2.33 13.84 6.40
N TYR A 311 -1.19 14.48 6.09
CA TYR A 311 -0.89 14.98 4.74
C TYR A 311 -0.77 13.84 3.73
N TYR A 312 -0.09 12.77 4.13
CA TYR A 312 0.27 11.63 3.29
C TYR A 312 -0.60 10.44 3.64
N ARG A 313 -1.90 10.59 3.38
CA ARG A 313 -2.85 9.48 3.47
C ARG A 313 -2.56 8.50 2.35
N THR A 314 -1.49 7.74 2.52
CA THR A 314 -1.09 6.68 1.59
C THR A 314 -1.29 5.31 2.22
N ASP A 315 -1.64 4.36 1.36
CA ASP A 315 -1.78 2.93 1.63
C ASP A 315 -0.49 2.25 2.14
N MET A 316 0.64 2.97 2.21
CA MET A 316 1.94 2.53 2.76
C MET A 316 1.86 1.84 4.14
N PHE A 317 0.80 2.08 4.91
CA PHE A 317 0.57 1.45 6.23
C PHE A 317 -0.68 0.56 6.28
N ALA A 318 -1.37 0.36 5.16
CA ALA A 318 -2.55 -0.49 5.12
C ALA A 318 -2.19 -1.89 5.63
N PHE A 319 -1.07 -2.46 5.18
CA PHE A 319 -0.61 -3.76 5.68
C PHE A 319 -0.33 -3.73 7.18
N LYS A 320 0.55 -2.82 7.64
CA LYS A 320 1.02 -2.80 9.04
C LYS A 320 -0.12 -2.59 10.02
N ASN A 321 -1.08 -1.73 9.70
CA ASN A 321 -2.25 -1.48 10.54
C ASN A 321 -3.22 -2.67 10.55
N GLN A 322 -3.51 -3.26 9.38
CA GLN A 322 -4.36 -4.44 9.29
C GLN A 322 -3.72 -5.65 10.00
N TRP A 323 -2.41 -5.84 9.84
CA TRP A 323 -1.63 -6.89 10.51
C TRP A 323 -1.62 -6.72 12.03
N ALA A 324 -1.38 -5.51 12.54
CA ALA A 324 -1.40 -5.24 13.97
C ALA A 324 -2.78 -5.52 14.59
N SER A 325 -3.86 -5.09 13.91
CA SER A 325 -5.24 -5.37 14.33
C SER A 325 -5.52 -6.88 14.36
N PHE A 326 -5.16 -7.60 13.30
CA PHE A 326 -5.31 -9.05 13.22
C PHE A 326 -4.55 -9.78 14.33
N CYS A 327 -3.32 -9.36 14.62
CA CYS A 327 -2.53 -9.95 15.70
C CYS A 327 -3.17 -9.72 17.07
N ALA A 328 -3.65 -8.51 17.35
CA ALA A 328 -4.30 -8.17 18.62
C ALA A 328 -5.59 -8.98 18.85
N GLU A 329 -6.33 -9.28 17.78
CA GLU A 329 -7.56 -10.05 17.84
C GLU A 329 -7.30 -11.56 17.98
N HIS A 330 -6.42 -12.12 17.15
CA HIS A 330 -6.32 -13.58 16.97
C HIS A 330 -5.03 -14.21 17.50
N LEU A 331 -3.99 -13.42 17.80
CA LEU A 331 -2.68 -13.90 18.25
C LEU A 331 -2.34 -13.39 19.66
N LYS A 332 -3.32 -13.42 20.56
CA LYS A 332 -3.15 -12.99 21.97
C LYS A 332 -2.12 -13.85 22.71
N PRO A 333 -1.35 -13.26 23.66
CA PRO A 333 -0.42 -14.01 24.50
C PRO A 333 -1.12 -15.19 25.20
N GLY A 334 -0.57 -16.40 25.06
CA GLY A 334 -1.13 -17.64 25.61
C GLY A 334 -1.79 -18.58 24.58
N ASN A 335 -2.21 -18.08 23.40
CA ASN A 335 -2.77 -18.92 22.32
C ASN A 335 -1.74 -19.38 21.28
N GLU A 336 -0.50 -18.89 21.36
CA GLU A 336 0.59 -19.14 20.41
C GLU A 336 0.95 -20.63 20.27
N GLY A 337 0.79 -21.41 21.34
CA GLY A 337 1.02 -22.85 21.33
C GLY A 337 0.07 -23.64 20.41
N SER A 338 -1.11 -23.09 20.12
CA SER A 338 -2.17 -23.73 19.32
C SER A 338 -2.09 -23.43 17.82
N VAL A 339 -1.34 -22.39 17.42
CA VAL A 339 -1.21 -21.95 16.02
C VAL A 339 -0.10 -22.72 15.31
N ASP A 340 -0.39 -23.27 14.14
CA ASP A 340 0.59 -23.91 13.26
C ASP A 340 1.11 -22.93 12.19
N PHE A 341 0.21 -22.16 11.57
CA PHE A 341 0.57 -21.13 10.59
C PHE A 341 -0.32 -19.89 10.68
N VAL A 342 0.21 -18.75 10.24
CA VAL A 342 -0.55 -17.56 9.88
C VAL A 342 -0.44 -17.36 8.37
N GLY A 343 -1.58 -17.30 7.69
CA GLY A 343 -1.67 -17.06 6.24
C GLY A 343 -1.88 -15.59 5.93
N ILE A 344 -1.09 -15.02 5.01
CA ILE A 344 -1.32 -13.71 4.40
C ILE A 344 -1.69 -13.94 2.94
N ASN A 345 -2.93 -13.60 2.58
CA ASN A 345 -3.43 -13.75 1.22
C ASN A 345 -3.43 -12.39 0.51
N ILE A 346 -2.83 -12.36 -0.68
CA ILE A 346 -2.76 -11.18 -1.56
C ILE A 346 -3.29 -11.62 -2.93
N SER A 347 -4.13 -10.81 -3.57
CA SER A 347 -4.69 -11.14 -4.88
C SER A 347 -4.78 -9.90 -5.77
N THR A 348 -4.61 -10.09 -7.07
CA THR A 348 -4.62 -8.99 -8.06
C THR A 348 -5.95 -8.28 -8.18
N ASN A 349 -7.05 -8.96 -7.87
CA ASN A 349 -8.42 -8.44 -8.01
C ASN A 349 -9.02 -7.85 -6.73
N LYS A 350 -8.28 -7.85 -5.61
CA LYS A 350 -8.71 -7.24 -4.34
C LYS A 350 -7.66 -6.24 -3.89
N SER A 351 -8.05 -5.11 -3.32
CA SER A 351 -7.13 -4.12 -2.75
C SER A 351 -6.65 -4.49 -1.33
N ASN A 352 -7.48 -5.19 -0.54
CA ASN A 352 -7.18 -5.52 0.86
C ASN A 352 -6.31 -6.78 1.03
N TYR A 353 -5.69 -6.90 2.21
CA TYR A 353 -4.99 -8.09 2.67
C TYR A 353 -5.96 -9.02 3.41
N GLU A 354 -5.84 -10.33 3.20
CA GLU A 354 -6.68 -11.32 3.88
C GLU A 354 -5.83 -12.22 4.78
N PHE A 355 -6.13 -12.23 6.08
CA PHE A 355 -5.37 -12.98 7.07
C PHE A 355 -6.11 -14.25 7.51
N LYS A 356 -5.37 -15.34 7.76
CA LYS A 356 -5.94 -16.63 8.22
C LYS A 356 -5.08 -17.21 9.34
N VAL A 357 -5.71 -17.80 10.36
CA VAL A 357 -5.00 -18.60 11.38
C VAL A 357 -5.26 -20.09 11.11
N TYR A 358 -4.20 -20.88 11.10
CA TYR A 358 -4.26 -22.33 11.00
C TYR A 358 -3.83 -22.93 12.34
N HIS A 359 -4.70 -23.70 13.00
CA HIS A 359 -4.42 -24.32 14.30
C HIS A 359 -3.89 -25.76 14.17
N LYS A 360 -3.13 -26.22 15.17
CA LYS A 360 -2.50 -27.56 15.23
C LYS A 360 -3.49 -28.70 15.46
N LYS A 361 -4.60 -28.45 16.19
CA LYS A 361 -5.66 -29.43 16.41
C LYS A 361 -6.72 -29.28 15.33
N ARG A 362 -6.87 -30.30 14.48
CA ARG A 362 -8.14 -30.55 13.79
C ARG A 362 -8.97 -31.45 14.69
N ILE A 363 -10.25 -31.14 14.83
CA ILE A 363 -11.21 -32.11 15.37
C ILE A 363 -11.20 -33.27 14.38
N VAL A 364 -10.72 -34.42 14.83
CA VAL A 364 -10.75 -35.66 14.04
C VAL A 364 -12.01 -36.37 14.50
N GLU A 365 -13.03 -36.40 13.66
CA GLU A 365 -14.13 -37.36 13.82
C GLU A 365 -13.59 -38.73 13.39
N GLU A 366 -13.92 -39.79 14.13
CA GLU A 366 -13.57 -41.13 13.68
C GLU A 366 -14.35 -41.41 12.40
N ALA A 367 -13.66 -41.83 11.33
CA ALA A 367 -14.28 -42.02 10.03
C ALA A 367 -15.46 -43.01 10.08
N GLU A 368 -15.47 -43.89 11.09
CA GLU A 368 -16.48 -44.90 11.42
C GLU A 368 -17.83 -44.27 11.83
N ASP A 369 -17.80 -43.12 12.51
CA ASP A 369 -19.01 -42.39 12.93
C ASP A 369 -19.70 -41.64 11.77
N LEU A 370 -18.97 -41.40 10.67
CA LEU A 370 -19.44 -40.67 9.48
C LEU A 370 -19.85 -41.58 8.31
N VAL A 371 -19.69 -42.90 8.48
CA VAL A 371 -19.96 -43.89 7.43
C VAL A 371 -21.44 -43.87 7.00
N SER A 372 -22.39 -43.45 7.82
CA SER A 372 -23.80 -43.40 7.42
C SER A 372 -24.20 -42.17 6.57
N GLU A 373 -23.32 -41.17 6.39
CA GLU A 373 -23.76 -39.82 5.97
C GLU A 373 -23.14 -39.29 4.67
N SER A 374 -22.06 -39.91 4.14
CA SER A 374 -21.46 -39.50 2.85
C SER A 374 -21.09 -40.70 1.97
N PRO A 375 -21.56 -40.76 0.71
CA PRO A 375 -21.16 -41.79 -0.25
C PRO A 375 -19.64 -41.87 -0.49
N VAL A 376 -18.94 -40.73 -0.34
CA VAL A 376 -17.48 -40.63 -0.48
C VAL A 376 -16.78 -41.34 0.67
N ILE A 377 -17.20 -41.06 1.90
CA ILE A 377 -16.64 -41.66 3.12
C ILE A 377 -16.90 -43.17 3.12
N LEU A 378 -18.12 -43.60 2.82
CA LEU A 378 -18.50 -45.01 2.69
C LEU A 378 -17.55 -45.79 1.78
N LYS A 379 -17.32 -45.28 0.59
CA LYS A 379 -16.53 -45.95 -0.44
C LYS A 379 -15.06 -46.05 -0.05
N LEU A 380 -14.50 -45.00 0.55
CA LEU A 380 -13.08 -44.94 0.92
C LEU A 380 -12.77 -45.64 2.25
N ALA A 381 -13.70 -45.65 3.20
CA ALA A 381 -13.55 -46.35 4.48
C ALA A 381 -13.41 -47.87 4.29
N LYS A 382 -14.13 -48.46 3.32
CA LYS A 382 -14.09 -49.90 3.02
C LYS A 382 -12.67 -50.44 2.77
N ASN A 383 -11.81 -49.64 2.13
CA ASN A 383 -10.42 -50.00 1.85
C ASN A 383 -9.44 -49.32 2.80
N ASN A 384 -9.93 -48.85 3.95
CA ASN A 384 -9.14 -48.20 4.98
C ASN A 384 -8.37 -46.96 4.47
N MET A 385 -8.93 -46.19 3.53
CA MET A 385 -8.21 -45.10 2.84
C MET A 385 -8.29 -43.74 3.53
N LEU A 386 -9.00 -43.60 4.64
CA LEU A 386 -9.25 -42.30 5.27
C LEU A 386 -8.36 -42.07 6.50
N SER A 387 -7.87 -40.84 6.64
CA SER A 387 -7.19 -40.36 7.86
C SER A 387 -7.39 -38.84 8.03
N ASN A 388 -7.41 -38.36 9.27
CA ASN A 388 -7.60 -36.95 9.62
C ASN A 388 -8.85 -36.32 8.96
N VAL A 389 -9.99 -37.00 9.05
CA VAL A 389 -11.26 -36.52 8.51
C VAL A 389 -11.73 -35.32 9.33
N THR A 390 -12.12 -34.26 8.64
CA THR A 390 -12.71 -33.05 9.23
C THR A 390 -14.02 -32.76 8.52
N ARG A 391 -15.11 -32.67 9.29
CA ARG A 391 -16.44 -32.26 8.83
C ARG A 391 -16.68 -30.80 9.20
N ILE A 392 -17.17 -30.02 8.24
CA ILE A 392 -17.61 -28.63 8.46
C ILE A 392 -19.00 -28.50 7.87
N GLU A 393 -19.99 -28.40 8.74
CA GLU A 393 -21.37 -28.12 8.37
C GLU A 393 -21.57 -26.60 8.24
N ARG A 394 -22.04 -26.15 7.08
CA ARG A 394 -22.40 -24.75 6.86
C ARG A 394 -23.92 -24.65 6.79
N ILE A 395 -24.50 -24.06 7.83
CA ILE A 395 -25.91 -23.69 7.87
C ILE A 395 -26.07 -22.42 7.03
N ASP A 396 -26.19 -22.61 5.73
CA ASP A 396 -26.65 -21.60 4.77
C ASP A 396 -27.87 -22.14 4.01
N GLU A 397 -28.45 -21.30 3.15
CA GLU A 397 -29.64 -21.62 2.34
C GLU A 397 -29.57 -22.93 1.54
N HIS A 398 -28.37 -23.53 1.38
CA HIS A 398 -28.14 -24.74 0.61
C HIS A 398 -27.68 -25.95 1.44
N HIS A 399 -27.63 -25.87 2.78
CA HIS A 399 -27.17 -26.93 3.70
C HIS A 399 -25.95 -27.71 3.17
N ARG A 400 -24.78 -27.07 3.20
CA ARG A 400 -23.57 -27.62 2.59
C ARG A 400 -22.72 -28.39 3.61
N ILE A 401 -22.40 -29.64 3.28
CA ILE A 401 -21.46 -30.46 4.04
C ILE A 401 -20.10 -30.40 3.36
N CYS A 402 -19.10 -29.82 4.04
CA CYS A 402 -17.73 -29.81 3.57
C CYS A 402 -16.94 -30.90 4.30
N LEU A 403 -16.35 -31.82 3.57
CA LEU A 403 -15.48 -32.87 4.08
C LEU A 403 -14.05 -32.63 3.60
N ASP A 404 -13.08 -32.73 4.51
CA ASP A 404 -11.66 -32.62 4.21
C ASP A 404 -10.91 -33.78 4.87
N PHE A 405 -10.15 -34.56 4.09
CA PHE A 405 -9.44 -35.73 4.62
C PHE A 405 -8.15 -36.06 3.87
N ASN A 406 -7.25 -36.79 4.53
CA ASN A 406 -6.06 -37.35 3.91
C ASN A 406 -6.33 -38.78 3.45
N LEU A 407 -5.78 -39.13 2.30
CA LEU A 407 -5.80 -40.48 1.76
C LEU A 407 -4.60 -41.28 2.29
N ARG A 408 -4.89 -42.47 2.84
CA ARG A 408 -3.92 -43.51 3.21
C ARG A 408 -4.15 -44.78 2.40
N ASN A 409 -3.28 -45.79 2.52
CA ASN A 409 -3.36 -47.06 1.78
C ASN A 409 -3.51 -46.86 0.26
N ARG A 410 -2.70 -45.96 -0.32
CA ARG A 410 -2.84 -45.50 -1.71
C ARG A 410 -2.19 -46.42 -2.74
N THR A 411 -2.47 -47.71 -2.62
CA THR A 411 -2.07 -48.73 -3.62
C THR A 411 -2.77 -48.48 -4.95
N ASN A 412 -2.22 -49.00 -6.04
CA ASN A 412 -2.81 -48.87 -7.37
C ASN A 412 -4.24 -49.41 -7.42
N GLU A 413 -4.51 -50.49 -6.68
CA GLU A 413 -5.86 -51.07 -6.60
C GLU A 413 -6.83 -50.11 -5.91
N ASN A 414 -6.46 -49.62 -4.73
CA ASN A 414 -7.29 -48.70 -3.95
C ASN A 414 -7.54 -47.36 -4.68
N MET A 415 -6.55 -46.87 -5.43
CA MET A 415 -6.71 -45.65 -6.21
C MET A 415 -7.72 -45.79 -7.37
N LYS A 416 -8.05 -47.01 -7.83
CA LYS A 416 -9.14 -47.21 -8.81
C LYS A 416 -10.48 -46.77 -8.23
N ASP A 417 -10.73 -47.01 -6.95
CA ASP A 417 -11.97 -46.59 -6.29
C ASP A 417 -12.06 -45.06 -6.18
N VAL A 418 -10.95 -44.37 -5.94
CA VAL A 418 -10.89 -42.89 -5.99
C VAL A 418 -11.23 -42.38 -7.39
N PHE A 419 -10.66 -42.99 -8.44
CA PHE A 419 -10.94 -42.57 -9.82
C PHE A 419 -12.38 -42.89 -10.25
N PHE A 420 -12.94 -44.01 -9.81
CA PHE A 420 -14.33 -44.36 -10.04
C PHE A 420 -15.27 -43.36 -9.36
N LEU A 421 -14.94 -42.96 -8.13
CA LEU A 421 -15.68 -41.94 -7.40
C LEU A 421 -15.69 -40.60 -8.17
N VAL A 422 -14.50 -40.13 -8.60
CA VAL A 422 -14.39 -38.91 -9.43
C VAL A 422 -15.17 -39.03 -10.74
N GLN A 423 -15.18 -40.22 -11.36
CA GLN A 423 -15.92 -40.48 -12.58
C GLN A 423 -17.44 -40.41 -12.38
N SER A 424 -17.94 -40.67 -11.16
CA SER A 424 -19.36 -40.55 -10.82
C SER A 424 -19.79 -39.16 -10.35
N MET A 425 -18.88 -38.17 -10.33
CA MET A 425 -19.21 -36.79 -9.96
C MET A 425 -19.77 -36.01 -11.15
N GLY A 426 -20.33 -34.83 -10.91
CA GLY A 426 -20.89 -33.98 -11.97
C GLY A 426 -19.88 -33.64 -13.08
N ASP A 427 -20.41 -33.36 -14.29
CA ASP A 427 -19.66 -33.25 -15.54
C ASP A 427 -18.38 -32.40 -15.44
N GLY A 428 -18.45 -31.23 -14.79
CA GLY A 428 -17.30 -30.33 -14.64
C GLY A 428 -16.11 -30.95 -13.87
N ILE A 429 -16.37 -31.91 -12.97
CA ILE A 429 -15.35 -32.64 -12.21
C ILE A 429 -14.92 -33.89 -13.00
N GLN A 430 -15.87 -34.64 -13.55
CA GLN A 430 -15.59 -35.86 -14.31
C GLN A 430 -14.67 -35.59 -15.52
N GLU A 431 -14.88 -34.48 -16.23
CA GLU A 431 -14.03 -34.03 -17.35
C GLU A 431 -12.54 -33.88 -16.95
N LYS A 432 -12.25 -33.64 -15.67
CA LYS A 432 -10.88 -33.45 -15.16
C LYS A 432 -10.18 -34.75 -14.79
N LEU A 433 -10.86 -35.90 -14.87
CA LEU A 433 -10.29 -37.21 -14.53
C LEU A 433 -8.96 -37.54 -15.24
N PRO A 434 -8.77 -37.26 -16.55
CA PRO A 434 -7.48 -37.49 -17.22
C PRO A 434 -6.34 -36.69 -16.59
N LEU A 435 -6.61 -35.41 -16.26
CA LEU A 435 -5.65 -34.53 -15.59
C LEU A 435 -5.35 -35.01 -14.17
N ILE A 436 -6.37 -35.40 -13.41
CA ILE A 436 -6.24 -35.96 -12.06
C ILE A 436 -5.36 -37.21 -12.08
N LYS A 437 -5.58 -38.14 -13.03
CA LYS A 437 -4.75 -39.34 -13.19
C LYS A 437 -3.31 -38.99 -13.54
N LYS A 438 -3.09 -37.98 -14.39
CA LYS A 438 -1.74 -37.51 -14.76
C LYS A 438 -1.00 -36.93 -13.56
N LEU A 439 -1.65 -36.07 -12.77
CA LEU A 439 -1.07 -35.53 -11.54
C LEU A 439 -0.87 -36.61 -10.46
N ALA A 440 -1.82 -37.53 -10.29
CA ALA A 440 -1.70 -38.67 -9.38
C ALA A 440 -0.50 -39.56 -9.73
N SER A 441 -0.15 -39.65 -11.03
CA SER A 441 0.97 -40.44 -11.53
C SER A 441 2.36 -39.82 -11.33
N LEU A 442 2.45 -38.65 -10.71
CA LEU A 442 3.73 -38.09 -10.29
C LEU A 442 4.39 -39.04 -9.28
N GLU A 443 5.40 -39.78 -9.74
CA GLU A 443 6.05 -40.79 -8.92
C GLU A 443 6.57 -40.22 -7.59
N ILE A 444 6.03 -40.72 -6.48
CA ILE A 444 6.50 -40.41 -5.12
C ILE A 444 7.23 -41.59 -4.47
N ASN A 445 7.08 -42.79 -5.00
CA ASN A 445 7.64 -44.01 -4.45
C ASN A 445 8.10 -44.90 -5.61
N PRO A 446 9.28 -45.54 -5.52
CA PRO A 446 9.81 -46.36 -6.61
C PRO A 446 9.06 -47.68 -6.80
N GLU A 447 8.30 -48.15 -5.81
CA GLU A 447 7.52 -49.38 -5.94
C GLU A 447 6.36 -49.20 -6.93
N SER A 448 6.27 -50.12 -7.87
CA SER A 448 5.25 -50.09 -8.93
C SER A 448 3.81 -50.05 -8.43
N ASN A 449 3.55 -50.54 -7.21
CA ASN A 449 2.23 -50.56 -6.57
C ASN A 449 1.72 -49.19 -6.12
N PHE A 450 2.56 -48.14 -6.12
CA PHE A 450 2.20 -46.80 -5.65
C PHE A 450 2.22 -45.74 -6.75
N LYS A 451 1.95 -46.15 -8.00
CA LYS A 451 1.97 -45.28 -9.19
C LYS A 451 1.13 -44.02 -9.01
N TYR A 452 -0.05 -44.14 -8.38
CA TYR A 452 -1.00 -43.03 -8.22
C TYR A 452 -0.97 -42.38 -6.83
N ALA A 453 0.01 -42.72 -6.00
CA ALA A 453 0.05 -42.34 -4.61
C ALA A 453 0.43 -40.86 -4.39
N SER A 454 0.72 -40.08 -5.43
CA SER A 454 0.96 -38.63 -5.26
C SER A 454 -0.29 -37.94 -4.71
N LEU A 455 -1.49 -38.37 -5.09
CA LEU A 455 -2.75 -37.82 -4.58
C LEU A 455 -2.88 -38.15 -3.09
N TYR A 456 -2.74 -37.14 -2.24
CA TYR A 456 -2.66 -37.27 -0.78
C TYR A 456 -3.86 -36.74 -0.04
N TYR A 457 -4.48 -35.71 -0.58
CA TYR A 457 -5.55 -35.02 0.10
C TYR A 457 -6.73 -34.92 -0.82
N MET A 458 -7.92 -35.09 -0.24
CA MET A 458 -9.17 -34.88 -0.93
C MET A 458 -10.13 -34.14 0.01
N GLY A 459 -10.81 -33.14 -0.53
CA GLY A 459 -11.94 -32.49 0.11
C GLY A 459 -13.10 -32.36 -0.85
N CYS A 460 -14.32 -32.50 -0.37
CA CYS A 460 -15.52 -32.41 -1.18
C CYS A 460 -16.56 -31.54 -0.49
N VAL A 461 -17.35 -30.82 -1.30
CA VAL A 461 -18.51 -30.06 -0.84
C VAL A 461 -19.76 -30.75 -1.39
N GLU A 462 -20.50 -31.38 -0.49
CA GLU A 462 -21.76 -32.07 -0.78
C GLU A 462 -22.94 -31.13 -0.55
N THR A 463 -23.89 -31.15 -1.49
CA THR A 463 -25.17 -30.43 -1.41
C THR A 463 -26.30 -31.43 -1.61
N GLU A 464 -27.43 -31.21 -0.92
CA GLU A 464 -28.61 -32.08 -1.03
C GLU A 464 -29.17 -32.13 -2.46
N LYS A 465 -29.00 -31.03 -3.22
CA LYS A 465 -29.59 -30.85 -4.55
C LYS A 465 -28.74 -31.37 -5.70
N ASP A 466 -27.42 -31.24 -5.61
CA ASP A 466 -26.49 -31.45 -6.75
C ASP A 466 -25.39 -32.49 -6.45
N GLY A 467 -25.43 -33.14 -5.27
CA GLY A 467 -24.36 -34.05 -4.85
C GLY A 467 -23.05 -33.31 -4.62
N ILE A 468 -21.93 -33.81 -5.15
CA ILE A 468 -20.61 -33.18 -4.95
C ILE A 468 -20.48 -31.97 -5.89
N SER A 469 -20.62 -30.79 -5.31
CA SER A 469 -20.54 -29.50 -6.00
C SER A 469 -19.10 -28.99 -6.24
N ALA A 470 -18.16 -29.39 -5.38
CA ALA A 470 -16.76 -29.03 -5.49
C ALA A 470 -15.85 -30.15 -5.00
N LEU A 471 -14.71 -30.32 -5.67
CA LEU A 471 -13.68 -31.30 -5.35
C LEU A 471 -12.32 -30.62 -5.24
N LYS A 472 -11.69 -30.73 -4.08
CA LYS A 472 -10.34 -30.22 -3.80
C LYS A 472 -9.38 -31.37 -3.67
N LEU A 473 -8.26 -31.32 -4.38
CA LEU A 473 -7.25 -32.38 -4.42
C LEU A 473 -5.86 -31.79 -4.17
N HIS A 474 -5.01 -32.45 -3.37
CA HIS A 474 -3.59 -32.13 -3.33
C HIS A 474 -2.71 -33.32 -3.70
N PHE A 475 -1.71 -33.05 -4.54
CA PHE A 475 -0.75 -34.01 -5.06
C PHE A 475 0.65 -33.68 -4.53
N LEU A 476 1.36 -34.67 -4.00
CA LEU A 476 2.70 -34.52 -3.46
C LEU A 476 3.72 -34.39 -4.60
N THR A 477 4.69 -33.50 -4.42
CA THR A 477 5.81 -33.26 -5.35
C THR A 477 7.13 -33.55 -4.65
N ARG A 478 7.20 -34.71 -4.00
CA ARG A 478 8.38 -35.19 -3.29
C ARG A 478 8.36 -36.71 -3.20
N LYS A 479 9.54 -37.30 -3.05
CA LYS A 479 9.69 -38.75 -2.92
C LYS A 479 9.57 -39.15 -1.45
N CYS A 480 8.80 -40.19 -1.16
CA CYS A 480 8.54 -40.73 0.18
C CYS A 480 8.70 -42.26 0.17
N MET A 481 9.47 -42.80 1.12
CA MET A 481 9.64 -44.25 1.25
C MET A 481 8.37 -44.96 1.71
N ASN A 482 7.61 -44.35 2.63
CA ASN A 482 6.28 -44.81 3.00
C ASN A 482 5.24 -43.77 2.56
N PRO A 483 4.37 -44.10 1.59
CA PRO A 483 3.30 -43.21 1.16
C PRO A 483 2.41 -42.76 2.32
N ASP A 484 2.16 -43.56 3.35
CA ASP A 484 1.25 -43.17 4.43
C ASP A 484 1.92 -42.34 5.54
N CYS A 485 3.25 -42.27 5.56
CA CYS A 485 4.03 -41.48 6.51
C CYS A 485 4.76 -40.32 5.82
N ILE A 486 4.01 -39.46 5.14
CA ILE A 486 4.51 -38.39 4.24
C ILE A 486 5.39 -37.29 4.88
N PHE A 487 5.58 -37.34 6.21
CA PHE A 487 6.38 -36.39 6.98
C PHE A 487 7.70 -37.00 7.49
N GLN A 488 7.96 -38.28 7.20
CA GLN A 488 9.18 -39.02 7.58
C GLN A 488 9.85 -39.53 6.30
N ASP A 489 11.19 -39.61 6.30
CA ASP A 489 12.00 -40.23 5.25
C ASP A 489 11.63 -39.84 3.81
N TYR A 490 11.54 -38.53 3.57
CA TYR A 490 11.24 -37.95 2.26
C TYR A 490 12.39 -37.08 1.75
N TYR A 491 12.50 -36.95 0.43
CA TYR A 491 13.47 -36.07 -0.23
C TYR A 491 12.84 -35.37 -1.45
N TYR A 492 13.46 -34.27 -1.88
CA TYR A 492 13.00 -33.49 -3.03
C TYR A 492 13.73 -33.91 -4.30
N ASP A 493 12.99 -33.96 -5.39
CA ASP A 493 13.50 -34.14 -6.75
C ASP A 493 12.82 -33.09 -7.63
N ASP A 494 13.11 -31.82 -7.33
CA ASP A 494 12.36 -30.70 -7.90
C ASP A 494 12.48 -30.65 -9.43
N ALA A 495 13.65 -31.01 -9.99
CA ALA A 495 13.86 -31.08 -11.42
C ALA A 495 12.91 -32.08 -12.10
N TYR A 496 12.79 -33.30 -11.55
CA TYR A 496 11.84 -34.29 -12.03
C TYR A 496 10.40 -33.75 -12.02
N TYR A 497 9.96 -33.16 -10.91
CA TYR A 497 8.58 -32.68 -10.81
C TYR A 497 8.32 -31.50 -11.74
N LEU A 498 9.25 -30.54 -11.85
CA LEU A 498 9.12 -29.40 -12.77
C LEU A 498 9.02 -29.87 -14.23
N GLU A 499 9.89 -30.80 -14.67
CA GLU A 499 9.84 -31.36 -16.01
C GLU A 499 8.49 -32.03 -16.29
N ARG A 500 7.99 -32.84 -15.36
CA ARG A 500 6.70 -33.52 -15.51
C ARG A 500 5.52 -32.54 -15.53
N LEU A 501 5.53 -31.54 -14.66
CA LEU A 501 4.46 -30.53 -14.57
C LEU A 501 4.38 -29.68 -15.84
N LYS A 502 5.51 -29.37 -16.50
CA LYS A 502 5.54 -28.68 -17.80
C LYS A 502 4.90 -29.45 -18.95
N THR A 503 4.81 -30.78 -18.84
CA THR A 503 4.11 -31.59 -19.86
C THR A 503 2.58 -31.51 -19.72
N ILE A 504 2.07 -30.92 -18.64
CA ILE A 504 0.64 -30.82 -18.38
C ILE A 504 0.09 -29.61 -19.13
N ASP A 505 -0.72 -29.85 -20.15
CA ASP A 505 -1.36 -28.80 -20.94
C ASP A 505 -2.46 -28.08 -20.13
N GLN A 506 -2.04 -27.21 -19.21
CA GLN A 506 -2.89 -26.36 -18.38
C GLN A 506 -2.21 -24.98 -18.23
N PHE A 507 -2.78 -23.99 -18.91
CA PHE A 507 -2.23 -22.63 -18.99
C PHE A 507 -2.02 -22.00 -17.61
N GLU A 508 -3.02 -22.10 -16.72
CA GLU A 508 -2.96 -21.51 -15.38
C GLU A 508 -1.87 -22.14 -14.50
N LEU A 509 -1.60 -23.44 -14.69
CA LEU A 509 -0.51 -24.12 -14.00
C LEU A 509 0.85 -23.61 -14.48
N HIS A 510 1.02 -23.45 -15.80
CA HIS A 510 2.26 -22.91 -16.38
C HIS A 510 2.54 -21.49 -15.89
N LYS A 511 1.52 -20.63 -15.81
CA LYS A 511 1.64 -19.28 -15.23
C LYS A 511 2.17 -19.26 -13.79
N CYS A 512 1.87 -20.30 -13.00
CA CYS A 512 2.44 -20.44 -11.66
C CYS A 512 3.88 -20.99 -11.70
N LEU A 513 4.18 -21.94 -12.58
CA LEU A 513 5.52 -22.53 -12.73
C LEU A 513 6.55 -21.46 -13.15
N ASP A 514 6.19 -20.59 -14.10
CA ASP A 514 7.04 -19.52 -14.62
C ASP A 514 7.59 -18.60 -13.52
N LEU A 515 6.88 -18.46 -12.39
CA LEU A 515 7.28 -17.60 -11.27
C LEU A 515 8.27 -18.26 -10.30
N ILE A 516 8.38 -19.58 -10.30
CA ILE A 516 9.13 -20.32 -9.28
C ILE A 516 10.22 -21.21 -9.84
N GLU A 517 10.17 -21.56 -11.13
CA GLU A 517 11.03 -22.60 -11.69
C GLU A 517 12.52 -22.32 -11.49
N GLU A 518 12.99 -21.16 -11.99
CA GLU A 518 14.39 -20.76 -11.88
C GLU A 518 14.85 -20.76 -10.41
N TYR A 519 13.96 -20.31 -9.52
CA TYR A 519 14.24 -20.18 -8.11
C TYR A 519 14.33 -21.52 -7.38
N VAL A 520 13.45 -22.46 -7.73
CA VAL A 520 13.44 -23.83 -7.21
C VAL A 520 14.63 -24.62 -7.75
N LEU A 521 14.94 -24.53 -9.05
CA LEU A 521 16.10 -25.20 -9.65
C LEU A 521 17.43 -24.71 -9.08
N ALA A 522 17.50 -23.45 -8.64
CA ALA A 522 18.64 -22.90 -7.93
C ALA A 522 18.77 -23.38 -6.47
N GLY A 523 17.86 -24.23 -5.99
CA GLY A 523 17.87 -24.77 -4.63
C GLY A 523 17.41 -23.80 -3.54
N ASN A 524 16.75 -22.69 -3.92
CA ASN A 524 16.30 -21.66 -2.98
C ASN A 524 14.91 -21.91 -2.38
N ALA A 525 14.20 -22.91 -2.90
CA ALA A 525 12.93 -23.41 -2.42
C ALA A 525 12.71 -24.83 -2.95
N HIS A 526 11.78 -25.56 -2.34
CA HIS A 526 11.37 -26.87 -2.82
C HIS A 526 9.88 -26.91 -3.13
N LEU A 527 9.50 -27.64 -4.17
CA LEU A 527 8.11 -27.98 -4.43
C LEU A 527 7.56 -28.82 -3.29
N TRP A 528 6.38 -28.47 -2.79
CA TRP A 528 5.74 -29.18 -1.69
C TRP A 528 4.54 -30.02 -2.14
N MET A 529 3.65 -29.40 -2.91
CA MET A 529 2.45 -30.03 -3.46
C MET A 529 1.83 -29.17 -4.56
N ILE A 530 0.99 -29.80 -5.37
CA ILE A 530 0.05 -29.15 -6.29
C ILE A 530 -1.35 -29.28 -5.72
N GLY A 531 -2.09 -28.18 -5.68
CA GLY A 531 -3.50 -28.18 -5.33
C GLY A 531 -4.38 -27.92 -6.53
N CYS A 532 -5.51 -28.62 -6.61
CA CYS A 532 -6.54 -28.40 -7.61
C CYS A 532 -7.89 -28.25 -6.91
N ASP A 533 -8.66 -27.22 -7.23
CA ASP A 533 -10.07 -27.12 -6.86
C ASP A 533 -10.90 -27.23 -8.15
N PHE A 534 -11.79 -28.20 -8.26
CA PHE A 534 -12.70 -28.42 -9.38
C PHE A 534 -14.15 -28.23 -8.94
N PHE A 535 -15.00 -27.80 -9.87
CA PHE A 535 -16.41 -27.48 -9.58
C PHE A 535 -17.32 -28.23 -10.55
N SER A 536 -18.47 -28.71 -10.07
CA SER A 536 -19.41 -29.48 -10.88
C SER A 536 -20.13 -28.61 -11.93
N GLN A 537 -20.29 -27.31 -11.64
CA GLN A 537 -20.92 -26.32 -12.49
C GLN A 537 -19.96 -25.15 -12.79
N ASP A 538 -20.19 -24.48 -13.92
CA ASP A 538 -19.42 -23.31 -14.34
C ASP A 538 -19.65 -22.11 -13.40
N MET A 539 -18.68 -21.82 -12.52
CA MET A 539 -18.68 -20.60 -11.71
C MET A 539 -18.08 -19.43 -12.48
N GLY A 540 -18.85 -18.84 -13.40
CA GLY A 540 -18.44 -17.63 -14.15
C GLY A 540 -17.31 -17.88 -15.17
N ASN A 541 -17.32 -19.04 -15.83
CA ASN A 541 -16.28 -19.59 -16.72
C ASN A 541 -15.01 -20.06 -15.98
N ILE A 542 -15.13 -20.48 -14.72
CA ILE A 542 -14.02 -21.08 -13.96
C ILE A 542 -14.42 -22.51 -13.61
N ARG A 543 -13.84 -23.49 -14.33
CA ARG A 543 -14.03 -24.93 -14.07
C ARG A 543 -12.97 -25.53 -13.14
N GLY A 544 -11.91 -24.78 -12.84
CA GLY A 544 -10.87 -25.24 -11.94
C GLY A 544 -9.94 -24.13 -11.45
N LYS A 545 -9.30 -24.37 -10.32
CA LYS A 545 -8.20 -23.55 -9.77
C LYS A 545 -6.98 -24.41 -9.56
N TYR A 546 -5.82 -23.92 -9.95
CA TYR A 546 -4.55 -24.65 -9.87
C TYR A 546 -3.58 -23.88 -8.99
N LYS A 547 -3.01 -24.58 -8.01
CA LYS A 547 -2.17 -23.99 -6.97
C LYS A 547 -0.85 -24.74 -6.91
N ILE A 548 0.25 -24.00 -6.85
CA ILE A 548 1.57 -24.57 -6.57
C ILE A 548 2.01 -24.12 -5.19
N TYR A 549 2.46 -25.07 -4.38
CA TYR A 549 2.98 -24.80 -3.05
C TYR A 549 4.47 -25.05 -3.04
N ILE A 550 5.24 -24.05 -2.63
CA ILE A 550 6.67 -24.16 -2.35
C ILE A 550 6.93 -23.94 -0.86
N LYS A 551 8.00 -24.56 -0.34
CA LYS A 551 8.43 -24.40 1.05
C LYS A 551 9.94 -24.30 1.18
N ASN A 552 10.42 -24.06 2.40
CA ASN A 552 11.83 -23.80 2.71
C ASN A 552 12.38 -22.65 1.86
N VAL A 553 11.54 -21.64 1.67
CA VAL A 553 11.87 -20.46 0.86
C VAL A 553 12.89 -19.60 1.58
N ASN A 554 13.89 -19.10 0.86
CA ASN A 554 14.81 -18.11 1.42
C ASN A 554 14.18 -16.71 1.44
N GLU A 555 14.84 -15.76 2.12
CA GLU A 555 14.33 -14.40 2.34
C GLU A 555 14.12 -13.57 1.05
N ASN A 556 14.74 -13.95 -0.07
CA ASN A 556 14.67 -13.23 -1.35
C ASN A 556 13.55 -13.74 -2.28
N VAL A 557 12.75 -14.73 -1.87
CA VAL A 557 11.76 -15.37 -2.76
C VAL A 557 10.73 -14.38 -3.29
N LEU A 558 10.25 -13.47 -2.43
CA LEU A 558 9.21 -12.51 -2.79
C LEU A 558 9.76 -11.45 -3.74
N LYS A 559 11.00 -11.01 -3.52
CA LYS A 559 11.71 -10.07 -4.42
C LYS A 559 11.90 -10.66 -5.82
N LYS A 560 12.30 -11.92 -5.95
CA LYS A 560 12.44 -12.56 -7.28
C LYS A 560 11.09 -12.74 -7.96
N ILE A 561 10.05 -13.16 -7.23
CA ILE A 561 8.68 -13.24 -7.75
C ILE A 561 8.20 -11.87 -8.23
N GLU A 562 8.47 -10.81 -7.46
CA GLU A 562 8.16 -9.43 -7.81
C GLU A 562 8.82 -9.01 -9.13
N GLU A 563 10.12 -9.25 -9.31
CA GLU A 563 10.85 -8.98 -10.56
C GLU A 563 10.19 -9.67 -11.76
N LEU A 564 9.83 -10.95 -11.62
CA LEU A 564 9.16 -11.72 -12.67
C LEU A 564 7.74 -11.21 -12.96
N LEU A 565 6.99 -10.80 -11.94
CA LEU A 565 5.66 -10.21 -12.12
C LEU A 565 5.73 -8.86 -12.85
N MET A 566 6.74 -8.04 -12.56
CA MET A 566 6.96 -6.77 -13.27
C MET A 566 7.30 -6.99 -14.74
N LEU A 567 8.13 -7.97 -15.07
CA LEU A 567 8.43 -8.35 -16.45
C LEU A 567 7.18 -8.84 -17.22
N GLN A 568 6.20 -9.39 -16.51
CA GLN A 568 4.91 -9.79 -17.08
C GLN A 568 3.90 -8.62 -17.19
N GLY A 569 4.30 -7.39 -16.86
CA GLY A 569 3.45 -6.19 -17.00
C GLY A 569 2.27 -6.14 -16.02
N LEU A 570 2.39 -6.80 -14.87
CA LEU A 570 1.30 -6.82 -13.88
C LEU A 570 1.10 -5.47 -13.17
N ASN A 571 -0.11 -5.27 -12.66
CA ASN A 571 -0.54 -4.05 -11.97
C ASN A 571 0.44 -3.63 -10.86
N ALA A 572 0.96 -2.40 -10.97
CA ALA A 572 1.90 -1.81 -10.02
C ALA A 572 1.42 -1.88 -8.56
N ASN A 573 0.11 -1.71 -8.32
CA ASN A 573 -0.49 -1.79 -6.99
C ASN A 573 -0.34 -3.19 -6.36
N PHE A 574 -0.50 -4.26 -7.14
CA PHE A 574 -0.36 -5.62 -6.63
C PHE A 574 1.10 -5.95 -6.27
N VAL A 575 2.03 -5.54 -7.13
CA VAL A 575 3.47 -5.69 -6.91
C VAL A 575 3.91 -4.90 -5.67
N GLU A 576 3.38 -3.69 -5.48
CA GLU A 576 3.66 -2.87 -4.30
C GLU A 576 3.14 -3.51 -3.01
N ARG A 577 1.92 -4.07 -3.01
CA ARG A 577 1.42 -4.81 -1.85
C ARG A 577 2.26 -6.04 -1.53
N LEU A 578 2.80 -6.72 -2.53
CA LEU A 578 3.74 -7.82 -2.30
C LEU A 578 5.05 -7.31 -1.64
N ARG A 579 5.57 -6.16 -2.07
CA ARG A 579 6.74 -5.48 -1.44
C ARG A 579 6.47 -5.08 0.00
N GLU A 580 5.27 -4.57 0.31
CA GLU A 580 4.89 -4.20 1.68
C GLU A 580 4.89 -5.43 2.60
N VAL A 581 4.33 -6.54 2.12
CA VAL A 581 4.34 -7.80 2.87
C VAL A 581 5.76 -8.32 3.04
N ASP A 582 6.59 -8.32 2.01
CA ASP A 582 7.99 -8.76 2.07
C ASP A 582 8.78 -8.00 3.15
N LYS A 583 8.74 -6.66 3.10
CA LYS A 583 9.38 -5.79 4.10
C LYS A 583 8.89 -6.09 5.52
N CYS A 584 7.57 -6.27 5.69
CA CYS A 584 7.03 -6.51 7.01
C CYS A 584 7.40 -7.90 7.53
N VAL A 585 7.23 -8.95 6.71
CA VAL A 585 7.60 -10.34 7.06
C VAL A 585 9.08 -10.45 7.41
N GLY A 586 9.96 -9.83 6.64
CA GLY A 586 11.40 -9.79 6.92
C GLY A 586 11.74 -9.14 8.27
N SER A 587 10.91 -8.22 8.75
CA SER A 587 11.08 -7.55 10.05
C SER A 587 10.52 -8.33 11.25
N LEU A 588 9.73 -9.39 11.03
CA LEU A 588 9.10 -10.15 12.10
C LEU A 588 10.13 -11.00 12.87
N LYS A 589 10.38 -10.62 14.13
CA LYS A 589 11.27 -11.40 15.01
C LYS A 589 10.65 -12.73 15.43
N SER A 590 9.33 -12.78 15.64
CA SER A 590 8.59 -13.93 16.21
C SER A 590 8.16 -14.98 15.17
N MET A 591 8.21 -14.67 13.88
CA MET A 591 7.75 -15.56 12.81
C MET A 591 8.74 -15.60 11.65
N TYR A 592 8.66 -16.63 10.82
CA TYR A 592 9.39 -16.72 9.56
C TYR A 592 8.50 -17.25 8.45
N LEU A 593 8.82 -16.89 7.20
CA LEU A 593 8.13 -17.40 6.02
C LEU A 593 8.48 -18.87 5.79
N TYR A 594 7.51 -19.75 6.00
CA TYR A 594 7.67 -21.19 5.86
C TYR A 594 7.47 -21.66 4.42
N GLY A 595 6.52 -21.04 3.71
CA GLY A 595 6.20 -21.40 2.33
C GLY A 595 5.20 -20.45 1.69
N ILE A 596 4.96 -20.66 0.40
CA ILE A 596 4.09 -19.83 -0.43
C ILE A 596 3.20 -20.75 -1.28
N GLY A 597 1.89 -20.48 -1.28
CA GLY A 597 0.95 -21.02 -2.26
C GLY A 597 0.69 -19.97 -3.34
N ILE A 598 0.84 -20.35 -4.60
CA ILE A 598 0.66 -19.47 -5.78
C ILE A 598 -0.47 -20.04 -6.64
N CYS A 599 -1.39 -19.19 -7.06
CA CYS A 599 -2.50 -19.54 -7.94
C CYS A 599 -2.68 -18.46 -9.00
N TYR A 600 -3.03 -18.86 -10.22
CA TYR A 600 -3.41 -17.96 -11.30
C TYR A 600 -4.80 -18.33 -11.81
N GLU A 601 -5.66 -17.33 -12.01
CA GLU A 601 -7.00 -17.48 -12.57
C GLU A 601 -7.14 -16.49 -13.75
N LEU A 602 -7.46 -16.95 -14.96
CA LEU A 602 -7.43 -16.13 -16.20
C LEU A 602 -8.13 -14.75 -16.09
N LYS A 603 -9.27 -14.67 -15.38
CA LYS A 603 -10.02 -13.42 -15.18
C LYS A 603 -9.69 -12.67 -13.89
N LYS A 604 -9.09 -13.33 -12.89
CA LYS A 604 -8.84 -12.74 -11.57
C LYS A 604 -7.37 -12.41 -11.33
N GLY A 605 -6.47 -12.95 -12.15
CA GLY A 605 -5.02 -12.82 -12.08
C GLY A 605 -4.40 -13.72 -11.00
N TYR A 606 -3.28 -13.27 -10.43
CA TYR A 606 -2.53 -14.01 -9.42
C TYR A 606 -3.13 -13.86 -8.02
N SER A 607 -3.02 -14.93 -7.24
CA SER A 607 -3.17 -14.89 -5.78
C SER A 607 -2.05 -15.66 -5.09
N PHE A 608 -1.54 -15.08 -4.01
CA PHE A 608 -0.49 -15.63 -3.18
C PHE A 608 -1.04 -15.84 -1.78
N ASN A 609 -0.71 -16.98 -1.18
CA ASN A 609 -0.91 -17.24 0.24
C ASN A 609 0.46 -17.51 0.87
N LEU A 610 0.94 -16.55 1.66
CA LEU A 610 2.19 -16.65 2.39
C LEU A 610 1.93 -17.32 3.74
N TYR A 611 2.64 -18.41 4.02
CA TYR A 611 2.50 -19.16 5.25
C TYR A 611 3.62 -18.81 6.22
N LEU A 612 3.30 -18.05 7.26
CA LEU A 612 4.21 -17.70 8.35
C LEU A 612 4.11 -18.72 9.47
N LYS A 613 5.26 -19.15 10.02
CA LYS A 613 5.33 -20.06 11.17
C LYS A 613 5.97 -19.36 12.37
N PRO A 614 5.46 -19.55 13.60
CA PRO A 614 6.13 -19.06 14.79
C PRO A 614 7.55 -19.64 14.91
N LYS A 615 8.53 -18.80 15.23
CA LYS A 615 9.87 -19.28 15.61
C LYS A 615 9.74 -19.95 16.98
N ARG A 616 10.03 -21.25 17.05
CA ARG A 616 10.13 -21.93 18.35
C ARG A 616 11.36 -21.37 19.05
N CYS A 617 11.19 -20.80 20.26
CA CYS A 617 12.33 -20.60 21.15
C CYS A 617 13.01 -21.97 21.32
N LYS A 618 14.29 -22.06 20.94
CA LYS A 618 15.12 -23.21 21.26
C LYS A 618 15.47 -23.19 22.74
#